data_AF-A0A2G5R1G2-F1
#
_entry.id   AF-A0A2G5R1G2-F1
#
_cell.length_a   1.000
_cell.length_b   1.000
_cell.length_c   1.000
_cell.angle_alpha   90.00
_cell.angle_beta   90.00
_cell.angle_gamma   90.00
#
_symmetry.space_group_name_H-M   'P 1'
#
loop_
_entity.id
_entity.type
_entity.pdbx_description
1 polymer ?
#
loop_
_entity_poly.entity_id
_entity_poly.type
_entity_poly.pdbx_seq_one_letter_code
_entity_poly.pdbx_strand_id
1 'polypeptide(L)'
;MSGLTGVIAGLALAAQQAPPPPDPAAWWSPKVQRPSSEVEPLYGRRLGKAERPIPIDHGVEPLLYRLWGLQPLQSQVLRKGELILEVWARPAGDVRQAVTRLTLRDDGRAFVQARAGLGCCAPEIARRVDINAELDRASAETLRSVAADPVWSQPRSVIVDYGGGAVSALCVDGVSWDVTLLIPGQARQLRRACDDAEVGSIARILTTALGPTIGRDPRFDAIFPRGADFSRQAGAYAALIQSGGRLIPGQTSPPPAATLPPPPSPAAPEAAPRP
;
A
#
# COMPACT_ATOMS: atom_id res chain seq x y z
N MET A 1 -35.24 -32.04 68.61
CA MET A 1 -33.95 -32.31 67.94
C MET A 1 -34.13 -31.96 66.48
N SER A 2 -33.69 -30.77 66.08
CA SER A 2 -33.86 -30.22 64.72
C SER A 2 -32.52 -30.32 63.98
N GLY A 3 -32.44 -31.20 62.98
CA GLY A 3 -31.28 -31.36 62.12
C GLY A 3 -31.49 -30.64 60.79
N LEU A 4 -30.74 -29.57 60.56
CA LEU A 4 -30.67 -28.83 59.30
C LEU A 4 -29.83 -29.62 58.28
N THR A 5 -30.47 -30.17 57.26
CA THR A 5 -29.83 -30.67 56.04
C THR A 5 -29.42 -29.49 55.14
N GLY A 6 -28.12 -29.19 55.11
CA GLY A 6 -27.52 -28.26 54.13
C GLY A 6 -27.19 -29.00 52.83
N VAL A 7 -27.88 -28.63 51.74
CA VAL A 7 -27.56 -29.08 50.39
C VAL A 7 -26.55 -28.09 49.78
N ILE A 8 -25.30 -28.50 49.67
CA ILE A 8 -24.29 -27.80 48.87
C ILE A 8 -24.49 -28.25 47.42
N ALA A 9 -25.24 -27.47 46.64
CA ALA A 9 -25.31 -27.64 45.20
C ALA A 9 -24.03 -27.08 44.56
N GLY A 10 -23.15 -27.97 44.13
CA GLY A 10 -21.99 -27.64 43.31
C GLY A 10 -22.43 -27.20 41.92
N LEU A 11 -22.28 -25.90 41.63
CA LEU A 11 -22.35 -25.36 40.26
C LEU A 11 -21.01 -25.64 39.58
N ALA A 12 -20.92 -26.76 38.86
CA ALA A 12 -19.88 -26.97 37.87
C ALA A 12 -20.14 -26.02 36.69
N LEU A 13 -19.44 -24.89 36.64
CA LEU A 13 -19.34 -24.04 35.46
C LEU A 13 -18.58 -24.82 34.38
N ALA A 14 -19.31 -25.50 33.49
CA ALA A 14 -18.76 -25.91 32.21
C ALA A 14 -18.60 -24.63 31.36
N ALA A 15 -17.42 -24.02 31.43
CA ALA A 15 -17.01 -23.05 30.43
C ALA A 15 -16.89 -23.81 29.09
N GLN A 16 -17.92 -23.71 28.24
CA GLN A 16 -17.81 -24.07 26.84
C GLN A 16 -16.73 -23.18 26.22
N GLN A 17 -15.50 -23.69 26.18
CA GLN A 17 -14.44 -23.08 25.39
C GLN A 17 -14.92 -23.07 23.95
N ALA A 18 -15.14 -21.87 23.41
CA ALA A 18 -15.35 -21.69 21.99
C ALA A 18 -14.19 -22.39 21.25
N PRO A 19 -14.45 -23.12 20.15
CA PRO A 19 -13.38 -23.71 19.36
C PRO A 19 -12.37 -22.60 19.00
N PRO A 20 -11.06 -22.91 19.04
CA PRO A 20 -10.05 -21.92 18.70
C PRO A 20 -10.34 -21.37 17.30
N PRO A 21 -10.12 -20.06 17.06
CA PRO A 21 -10.33 -19.49 15.75
C PRO A 21 -9.51 -20.29 14.73
N PRO A 22 -10.10 -20.62 13.56
CA PRO A 22 -9.40 -21.41 12.56
C PRO A 22 -8.11 -20.70 12.12
N ASP A 23 -7.05 -21.48 11.89
CA ASP A 23 -5.77 -20.97 11.41
C ASP A 23 -5.96 -20.16 10.12
N PRO A 24 -5.60 -18.87 10.09
CA PRO A 24 -5.70 -18.04 8.89
C PRO A 24 -4.92 -18.62 7.69
N ALA A 25 -3.86 -19.39 7.95
CA ALA A 25 -3.13 -20.10 6.92
C ALA A 25 -3.93 -21.27 6.33
N ALA A 26 -4.84 -21.88 7.10
CA ALA A 26 -5.71 -22.97 6.63
C ALA A 26 -6.81 -22.48 5.67
N TRP A 27 -7.22 -21.21 5.74
CA TRP A 27 -8.09 -20.55 4.73
C TRP A 27 -7.43 -20.39 3.37
N TRP A 28 -6.11 -20.54 3.36
CA TRP A 28 -5.29 -21.08 2.28
C TRP A 28 -6.00 -22.10 1.38
N SER A 29 -6.80 -23.00 1.93
CA SER A 29 -7.10 -24.29 1.31
C SER A 29 -8.39 -24.35 0.46
N PRO A 30 -9.53 -23.73 0.82
CA PRO A 30 -10.77 -23.82 0.04
C PRO A 30 -10.85 -22.80 -1.12
N LYS A 31 -11.69 -23.08 -2.14
CA LYS A 31 -12.09 -22.08 -3.15
C LYS A 31 -13.07 -21.09 -2.52
N VAL A 32 -12.77 -19.79 -2.60
CA VAL A 32 -13.61 -18.73 -2.04
C VAL A 32 -14.44 -18.07 -3.14
N GLN A 33 -15.67 -17.71 -2.80
CA GLN A 33 -16.58 -16.97 -3.68
C GLN A 33 -15.98 -15.60 -4.01
N ARG A 34 -15.89 -15.27 -5.30
CA ARG A 34 -15.37 -13.99 -5.77
C ARG A 34 -16.29 -12.88 -5.23
N PRO A 35 -15.78 -11.91 -4.47
CA PRO A 35 -16.60 -10.81 -3.98
C PRO A 35 -17.15 -10.00 -5.17
N SER A 36 -18.30 -9.35 -4.97
CA SER A 36 -18.89 -8.48 -5.99
C SER A 36 -17.89 -7.38 -6.35
N SER A 37 -17.77 -7.07 -7.63
CA SER A 37 -16.97 -5.92 -8.08
C SER A 37 -17.60 -4.65 -7.52
N GLU A 38 -17.02 -4.10 -6.45
CA GLU A 38 -17.32 -2.71 -6.08
C GLU A 38 -16.74 -1.79 -7.16
N VAL A 39 -17.48 -0.72 -7.42
CA VAL A 39 -17.17 0.25 -8.45
C VAL A 39 -15.84 0.92 -8.10
N GLU A 40 -14.84 0.81 -8.99
CA GLU A 40 -13.57 1.53 -8.91
C GLU A 40 -13.84 3.00 -8.49
N PRO A 41 -13.13 3.57 -7.49
CA PRO A 41 -13.43 4.92 -7.01
C PRO A 41 -13.44 6.00 -8.09
N LEU A 42 -12.72 5.78 -9.19
CA LEU A 42 -12.67 6.63 -10.38
C LEU A 42 -13.36 6.00 -11.61
N TYR A 43 -14.34 5.12 -11.40
CA TYR A 43 -15.07 4.45 -12.48
C TYR A 43 -15.76 5.44 -13.44
N GLY A 44 -15.94 5.01 -14.69
CA GLY A 44 -16.70 5.75 -15.70
C GLY A 44 -16.01 7.00 -16.24
N ARG A 45 -14.76 7.27 -15.82
CA ARG A 45 -13.94 8.37 -16.33
C ARG A 45 -13.64 8.17 -17.81
N ARG A 46 -13.90 9.21 -18.60
CA ARG A 46 -13.46 9.32 -20.00
C ARG A 46 -12.35 10.36 -20.07
N LEU A 47 -11.34 10.08 -20.88
CA LEU A 47 -10.30 11.05 -21.21
C LEU A 47 -10.94 12.30 -21.86
N GLY A 48 -10.72 13.46 -21.27
CA GLY A 48 -11.01 14.74 -21.91
C GLY A 48 -10.08 14.99 -23.11
N LYS A 49 -10.44 15.96 -23.97
CA LYS A 49 -9.70 16.28 -25.21
C LYS A 49 -8.21 16.59 -25.02
N ALA A 50 -7.83 17.09 -23.83
CA ALA A 50 -6.44 17.46 -23.50
C ALA A 50 -5.83 16.61 -22.37
N GLU A 51 -6.60 15.68 -21.79
CA GLU A 51 -6.09 14.78 -20.76
C GLU A 51 -5.28 13.66 -21.43
N ARG A 52 -4.15 13.30 -20.83
CA ARG A 52 -3.33 12.16 -21.25
C ARG A 52 -3.12 11.23 -20.05
N PRO A 53 -3.03 9.91 -20.27
CA PRO A 53 -2.60 8.99 -19.23
C PRO A 53 -1.24 9.41 -18.66
N ILE A 54 -1.06 9.21 -17.36
CA ILE A 54 0.19 9.51 -16.68
C ILE A 54 1.23 8.46 -17.13
N PRO A 55 2.41 8.86 -17.65
CA PRO A 55 3.46 7.91 -17.97
C PRO A 55 3.99 7.25 -16.68
N ILE A 56 4.20 5.94 -16.72
CA ILE A 56 4.73 5.14 -15.60
C ILE A 56 5.92 4.35 -16.14
N ASP A 57 7.13 4.78 -15.82
CA ASP A 57 8.36 4.22 -16.41
C ASP A 57 8.72 2.83 -15.83
N HIS A 58 8.37 2.57 -14.58
CA HIS A 58 8.70 1.32 -13.88
C HIS A 58 7.53 0.78 -13.06
N GLY A 59 6.37 0.66 -13.70
CA GLY A 59 5.12 0.19 -13.09
C GLY A 59 4.95 -1.32 -13.09
N VAL A 60 3.87 -1.75 -12.46
CA VAL A 60 3.37 -3.12 -12.60
C VAL A 60 2.73 -3.28 -13.98
N GLU A 61 3.00 -4.40 -14.65
CA GLU A 61 2.46 -4.69 -15.98
C GLU A 61 0.92 -4.67 -15.98
N PRO A 62 0.26 -4.05 -16.98
CA PRO A 62 -1.20 -3.97 -17.06
C PRO A 62 -1.94 -5.31 -16.93
N LEU A 63 -1.34 -6.39 -17.44
CA LEU A 63 -1.89 -7.74 -17.33
C LEU A 63 -1.92 -8.24 -15.88
N LEU A 64 -0.92 -7.90 -15.08
CA LEU A 64 -0.86 -8.30 -13.68
C LEU A 64 -2.03 -7.67 -12.90
N TYR A 65 -2.36 -6.39 -13.13
CA TYR A 65 -3.53 -5.76 -12.52
C TYR A 65 -4.85 -6.51 -12.78
N ARG A 66 -5.04 -7.04 -14.00
CA ARG A 66 -6.23 -7.82 -14.34
C ARG A 66 -6.33 -9.09 -13.50
N LEU A 67 -5.21 -9.77 -13.25
CA LEU A 67 -5.17 -10.95 -12.39
C LEU A 67 -5.59 -10.61 -10.94
N TRP A 68 -5.19 -9.43 -10.47
CA TRP A 68 -5.57 -8.88 -9.15
C TRP A 68 -6.95 -8.22 -9.12
N GLY A 69 -7.67 -8.15 -10.24
CA GLY A 69 -9.00 -7.52 -10.31
C GLY A 69 -8.98 -6.04 -9.97
N LEU A 70 -7.90 -5.36 -10.36
CA LEU A 70 -7.73 -3.91 -10.23
C LEU A 70 -7.66 -3.30 -11.62
N GLN A 71 -8.12 -2.07 -11.77
CA GLN A 71 -7.87 -1.31 -12.99
C GLN A 71 -6.37 -0.97 -13.10
N PRO A 72 -5.73 -1.13 -14.27
CA PRO A 72 -4.33 -0.75 -14.44
C PRO A 72 -4.10 0.73 -14.15
N LEU A 73 -3.02 1.07 -13.42
CA LEU A 73 -2.67 2.48 -13.14
C LEU A 73 -2.46 3.28 -14.43
N GLN A 74 -1.94 2.63 -15.47
CA GLN A 74 -1.70 3.21 -16.80
C GLN A 74 -3.00 3.67 -17.50
N SER A 75 -4.16 3.19 -17.04
CA SER A 75 -5.47 3.61 -17.54
C SER A 75 -6.15 4.67 -16.67
N GLN A 76 -5.56 5.01 -15.52
CA GLN A 76 -6.14 5.97 -14.58
C GLN A 76 -5.86 7.40 -15.03
N VAL A 77 -6.87 8.25 -14.87
CA VAL A 77 -6.80 9.68 -15.18
C VAL A 77 -7.10 10.44 -13.90
N LEU A 78 -6.11 11.22 -13.44
CA LEU A 78 -6.22 12.03 -12.23
C LEU A 78 -6.37 13.51 -12.56
N ARG A 79 -7.36 14.13 -11.92
CA ARG A 79 -7.63 15.56 -11.96
C ARG A 79 -7.11 16.24 -10.69
N LYS A 80 -7.10 17.57 -10.69
CA LYS A 80 -6.62 18.37 -9.57
C LYS A 80 -7.30 17.95 -8.26
N GLY A 81 -6.50 17.68 -7.23
CA GLY A 81 -6.98 17.26 -5.90
C GLY A 81 -7.09 15.73 -5.73
N GLU A 82 -6.93 14.96 -6.80
CA GLU A 82 -6.96 13.50 -6.77
C GLU A 82 -5.55 12.92 -6.66
N LEU A 83 -5.44 11.75 -6.02
CA LEU A 83 -4.21 10.96 -6.03
C LEU A 83 -4.51 9.47 -5.86
N ILE A 84 -3.60 8.63 -6.34
CA ILE A 84 -3.59 7.19 -6.06
C ILE A 84 -2.25 6.83 -5.44
N LEU A 85 -2.26 6.19 -4.28
CA LEU A 85 -1.11 5.55 -3.67
C LEU A 85 -1.28 4.04 -3.78
N GLU A 86 -0.35 3.35 -4.40
CA GLU A 86 -0.36 1.89 -4.52
C GLU A 86 0.91 1.29 -3.92
N VAL A 87 0.74 0.26 -3.10
CA VAL A 87 1.82 -0.47 -2.41
C VAL A 87 1.68 -1.95 -2.69
N TRP A 88 2.74 -2.55 -3.24
CA TRP A 88 2.88 -3.98 -3.43
C TRP A 88 3.83 -4.56 -2.41
N ALA A 89 3.37 -5.58 -1.68
CA ALA A 89 4.15 -6.39 -0.77
C ALA A 89 4.53 -7.71 -1.46
N ARG A 90 5.84 -7.95 -1.59
CA ARG A 90 6.39 -9.19 -2.15
C ARG A 90 7.37 -9.83 -1.16
N PRO A 91 6.89 -10.75 -0.32
CA PRO A 91 7.72 -11.62 0.51
C PRO A 91 8.74 -12.39 -0.35
N ALA A 92 9.97 -12.53 0.14
CA ALA A 92 11.03 -13.25 -0.57
C ALA A 92 10.92 -14.78 -0.41
N GLY A 93 10.54 -15.24 0.79
CA GLY A 93 10.43 -16.67 1.13
C GLY A 93 9.04 -17.27 0.96
N ASP A 94 8.07 -16.52 0.43
CA ASP A 94 6.68 -16.94 0.29
C ASP A 94 6.11 -16.48 -1.06
N VAL A 95 5.16 -17.25 -1.59
CA VAL A 95 4.43 -16.96 -2.82
C VAL A 95 3.21 -16.07 -2.57
N ARG A 96 2.82 -15.85 -1.32
CA ARG A 96 1.79 -14.87 -0.93
C ARG A 96 2.25 -13.47 -1.29
N GLN A 97 1.43 -12.75 -2.03
CA GLN A 97 1.63 -11.35 -2.38
C GLN A 97 0.40 -10.55 -1.96
N ALA A 98 0.60 -9.26 -1.77
CA ALA A 98 -0.50 -8.34 -1.53
C ALA A 98 -0.29 -7.02 -2.25
N VAL A 99 -1.39 -6.39 -2.63
CA VAL A 99 -1.42 -5.03 -3.17
C VAL A 99 -2.47 -4.24 -2.41
N THR A 100 -2.10 -3.02 -2.00
CA THR A 100 -3.01 -2.07 -1.39
C THR A 100 -3.00 -0.79 -2.20
N ARG A 101 -4.16 -0.37 -2.67
CA ARG A 101 -4.38 0.88 -3.39
C ARG A 101 -5.27 1.80 -2.59
N LEU A 102 -4.77 2.99 -2.28
CA LEU A 102 -5.55 4.09 -1.72
C LEU A 102 -5.84 5.10 -2.81
N THR A 103 -7.09 5.55 -2.90
CA THR A 103 -7.51 6.58 -3.87
C THR A 103 -8.14 7.73 -3.13
N LEU A 104 -7.66 8.95 -3.37
CA LEU A 104 -8.27 10.20 -2.93
C LEU A 104 -8.99 10.86 -4.11
N ARG A 105 -10.25 11.23 -3.89
CA ARG A 105 -11.05 11.98 -4.86
C ARG A 105 -10.99 13.49 -4.61
N ASP A 106 -11.36 14.25 -5.64
CA ASP A 106 -11.46 15.71 -5.62
C ASP A 106 -12.50 16.23 -4.61
N ASP A 107 -13.57 15.47 -4.37
CA ASP A 107 -14.56 15.71 -3.32
C ASP A 107 -14.04 15.44 -1.89
N GLY A 108 -12.79 15.00 -1.76
CA GLY A 108 -12.11 14.76 -0.49
C GLY A 108 -12.37 13.40 0.13
N ARG A 109 -13.22 12.55 -0.47
CA ARG A 109 -13.44 11.17 -0.03
C ARG A 109 -12.25 10.31 -0.44
N ALA A 110 -11.92 9.32 0.39
CA ALA A 110 -10.84 8.39 0.12
C ALA A 110 -11.29 6.95 0.25
N PHE A 111 -10.63 6.05 -0.46
CA PHE A 111 -11.01 4.64 -0.58
C PHE A 111 -9.78 3.76 -0.50
N VAL A 112 -9.94 2.55 0.05
CA VAL A 112 -8.96 1.48 0.01
C VAL A 112 -9.48 0.33 -0.84
N GLN A 113 -8.64 -0.15 -1.74
CA GLN A 113 -8.80 -1.42 -2.44
C GLN A 113 -7.55 -2.25 -2.16
N ALA A 114 -7.69 -3.32 -1.38
CA ALA A 114 -6.59 -4.22 -1.09
C ALA A 114 -6.88 -5.64 -1.58
N ARG A 115 -5.83 -6.31 -2.04
CA ARG A 115 -5.88 -7.66 -2.57
C ARG A 115 -4.74 -8.49 -2.01
N ALA A 116 -5.00 -9.75 -1.73
CA ALA A 116 -4.00 -10.71 -1.28
C ALA A 116 -4.19 -12.07 -1.96
N GLY A 117 -3.10 -12.76 -2.31
CA GLY A 117 -3.17 -13.98 -3.12
C GLY A 117 -1.82 -14.64 -3.41
N LEU A 118 -1.83 -15.77 -4.13
CA LEU A 118 -0.61 -16.52 -4.46
C LEU A 118 -0.11 -16.12 -5.86
N GLY A 119 1.07 -15.52 -5.95
CA GLY A 119 1.59 -14.91 -7.19
C GLY A 119 2.24 -15.89 -8.19
N CYS A 120 2.55 -17.13 -7.81
CA CYS A 120 3.42 -18.01 -8.60
C CYS A 120 2.71 -19.04 -9.50
N CYS A 121 1.40 -19.31 -9.29
CA CYS A 121 0.95 -20.68 -9.50
C CYS A 121 -0.44 -20.87 -10.15
N ALA A 122 -1.08 -19.81 -10.68
CA ALA A 122 -2.31 -19.96 -11.45
C ALA A 122 -2.54 -18.82 -12.46
N PRO A 123 -3.28 -19.06 -13.57
CA PRO A 123 -3.64 -18.04 -14.57
C PRO A 123 -4.67 -17.02 -14.05
N GLU A 124 -5.21 -17.24 -12.86
CA GLU A 124 -5.85 -16.23 -12.01
C GLU A 124 -4.99 -16.12 -10.74
N ILE A 125 -4.95 -14.96 -10.04
CA ILE A 125 -4.42 -14.95 -8.68
C ILE A 125 -5.31 -15.88 -7.85
N ALA A 126 -4.86 -17.11 -7.65
CA ALA A 126 -5.64 -18.12 -6.96
C ALA A 126 -5.93 -17.63 -5.54
N ARG A 127 -7.20 -17.78 -5.12
CA ARG A 127 -7.64 -17.52 -3.74
C ARG A 127 -7.48 -16.05 -3.32
N ARG A 128 -7.76 -15.13 -4.26
CA ARG A 128 -7.72 -13.69 -4.02
C ARG A 128 -8.69 -13.27 -2.92
N VAL A 129 -8.15 -12.57 -1.93
CA VAL A 129 -8.89 -11.84 -0.91
C VAL A 129 -9.10 -10.42 -1.42
N ASP A 130 -10.31 -9.87 -1.31
CA ASP A 130 -10.57 -8.48 -1.70
C ASP A 130 -11.12 -7.70 -0.51
N ILE A 131 -10.49 -6.57 -0.24
CA ILE A 131 -10.97 -5.53 0.65
C ILE A 131 -11.30 -4.33 -0.21
N ASN A 132 -12.51 -3.81 -0.12
CA ASN A 132 -12.90 -2.52 -0.70
C ASN A 132 -13.66 -1.76 0.37
N ALA A 133 -13.27 -0.51 0.63
CA ALA A 133 -13.94 0.32 1.63
C ALA A 133 -13.67 1.80 1.41
N GLU A 134 -14.63 2.63 1.82
CA GLU A 134 -14.38 4.05 2.05
C GLU A 134 -13.57 4.25 3.33
N LEU A 135 -12.70 5.25 3.32
CA LEU A 135 -11.87 5.66 4.45
C LEU A 135 -12.55 6.77 5.23
N ASP A 136 -12.26 6.83 6.53
CA ASP A 136 -12.65 7.96 7.35
C ASP A 136 -11.90 9.24 6.95
N ARG A 137 -12.39 10.37 7.47
CA ARG A 137 -11.85 11.69 7.16
C ARG A 137 -10.39 11.84 7.59
N ALA A 138 -10.02 11.28 8.75
CA ALA A 138 -8.64 11.37 9.26
C ALA A 138 -7.67 10.65 8.31
N SER A 139 -8.02 9.45 7.86
CA SER A 139 -7.26 8.66 6.90
C SER A 139 -7.19 9.36 5.53
N ALA A 140 -8.26 10.01 5.09
CA ALA A 140 -8.26 10.81 3.86
C ALA A 140 -7.32 12.03 3.96
N GLU A 141 -7.27 12.69 5.12
CA GLU A 141 -6.34 13.80 5.40
C GLU A 141 -4.88 13.31 5.46
N THR A 142 -4.62 12.18 6.12
CA THR A 142 -3.29 11.53 6.09
C THR A 142 -2.87 11.21 4.67
N LEU A 143 -3.75 10.58 3.87
CA LEU A 143 -3.49 10.24 2.47
C LEU A 143 -3.18 11.49 1.63
N ARG A 144 -3.91 12.59 1.83
CA ARG A 144 -3.64 13.87 1.14
C ARG A 144 -2.22 14.39 1.41
N SER A 145 -1.70 14.20 2.62
CA SER A 145 -0.35 14.65 2.99
C SER A 145 0.76 13.84 2.32
N VAL A 146 0.48 12.62 1.84
CA VAL A 146 1.46 11.73 1.21
C VAL A 146 2.15 12.39 0.02
N ALA A 147 1.42 13.15 -0.81
CA ALA A 147 2.01 13.75 -2.02
C ALA A 147 3.17 14.74 -1.72
N ALA A 148 3.19 15.31 -0.52
CA ALA A 148 4.21 16.25 -0.05
C ALA A 148 5.32 15.58 0.78
N ASP A 149 5.30 14.24 0.92
CA ASP A 149 6.32 13.51 1.67
C ASP A 149 7.72 13.67 1.03
N PRO A 150 8.76 14.05 1.79
CA PRO A 150 10.12 14.17 1.26
C PRO A 150 10.69 12.84 0.73
N VAL A 151 10.11 11.69 1.10
CA VAL A 151 10.48 10.37 0.58
C VAL A 151 10.49 10.31 -0.94
N TRP A 152 9.64 11.09 -1.61
CA TRP A 152 9.55 11.12 -3.07
C TRP A 152 10.74 11.77 -3.77
N SER A 153 11.62 12.43 -3.02
CA SER A 153 12.91 12.92 -3.53
C SER A 153 14.01 11.84 -3.51
N GLN A 154 13.76 10.71 -2.83
CA GLN A 154 14.71 9.61 -2.78
C GLN A 154 14.80 8.90 -4.14
N PRO A 155 15.94 8.28 -4.47
CA PRO A 155 16.05 7.41 -5.64
C PRO A 155 15.00 6.29 -5.62
N ARG A 156 14.58 5.87 -6.81
CA ARG A 156 13.60 4.78 -6.96
C ARG A 156 14.07 3.55 -6.21
N SER A 157 15.21 2.97 -6.57
CA SER A 157 15.88 1.94 -5.77
C SER A 157 17.08 2.53 -5.06
N VAL A 158 17.34 2.03 -3.87
CA VAL A 158 18.44 2.49 -3.02
C VAL A 158 19.32 1.32 -2.63
N ILE A 159 20.50 1.65 -2.15
CA ILE A 159 21.42 0.75 -1.47
C ILE A 159 21.82 1.43 -0.16
N VAL A 160 21.95 0.64 0.91
CA VAL A 160 22.41 1.16 2.20
C VAL A 160 23.93 1.26 2.23
N ASP A 161 24.44 2.43 2.58
CA ASP A 161 25.84 2.66 2.96
C ASP A 161 25.91 2.94 4.45
N TYR A 162 26.37 1.95 5.22
CA TYR A 162 26.56 2.07 6.68
C TYR A 162 27.84 2.84 7.06
N GLY A 163 28.58 3.39 6.11
CA GLY A 163 29.84 4.12 6.33
C GLY A 163 31.10 3.30 6.06
N GLY A 164 30.97 2.00 5.76
CA GLY A 164 32.04 1.09 5.36
C GLY A 164 32.01 0.68 3.89
N GLY A 165 31.12 1.27 3.09
CA GLY A 165 30.83 0.89 1.72
C GLY A 165 29.38 0.44 1.53
N ALA A 166 28.89 0.55 0.29
CA ALA A 166 27.50 0.26 -0.07
C ALA A 166 27.34 -1.19 -0.57
N VAL A 167 26.36 -1.92 -0.04
CA VAL A 167 26.08 -3.31 -0.44
C VAL A 167 24.63 -3.43 -0.87
N SER A 168 24.40 -3.82 -2.13
CA SER A 168 23.04 -4.03 -2.64
C SER A 168 22.35 -5.13 -1.84
N ALA A 169 21.23 -4.80 -1.19
CA ALA A 169 20.46 -5.79 -0.46
C ALA A 169 19.75 -6.72 -1.45
N LEU A 170 20.15 -8.01 -1.48
CA LEU A 170 19.31 -9.06 -2.01
C LEU A 170 18.27 -9.40 -0.95
N CYS A 171 16.99 -9.27 -1.29
CA CYS A 171 15.96 -9.63 -0.35
C CYS A 171 15.80 -11.16 -0.30
N VAL A 172 16.40 -11.78 0.72
CA VAL A 172 16.38 -13.25 0.94
C VAL A 172 15.32 -13.63 1.96
N ASP A 173 15.18 -12.85 3.03
CA ASP A 173 14.19 -13.04 4.09
C ASP A 173 13.52 -11.71 4.44
N GLY A 174 12.19 -11.71 4.48
CA GLY A 174 11.36 -10.51 4.67
C GLY A 174 10.53 -10.13 3.44
N VAL A 175 10.07 -8.87 3.43
CA VAL A 175 9.16 -8.32 2.42
C VAL A 175 9.82 -7.20 1.66
N SER A 176 9.82 -7.32 0.34
CA SER A 176 10.22 -6.25 -0.55
C SER A 176 9.00 -5.46 -1.02
N TRP A 177 9.17 -4.15 -1.23
CA TRP A 177 8.07 -3.22 -1.45
C TRP A 177 8.24 -2.48 -2.76
N ASP A 178 7.16 -2.39 -3.54
CA ASP A 178 7.04 -1.44 -4.64
C ASP A 178 5.94 -0.46 -4.32
N VAL A 179 6.27 0.82 -4.37
CA VAL A 179 5.37 1.92 -4.03
C VAL A 179 5.26 2.82 -5.24
N THR A 180 4.04 3.11 -5.65
CA THR A 180 3.74 4.03 -6.74
C THR A 180 2.74 5.07 -6.26
N LEU A 181 3.10 6.34 -6.37
CA LEU A 181 2.20 7.48 -6.19
C LEU A 181 1.87 8.06 -7.57
N LEU A 182 0.60 8.08 -7.93
CA LEU A 182 0.08 8.87 -9.04
C LEU A 182 -0.55 10.14 -8.50
N ILE A 183 -0.14 11.27 -9.06
CA ILE A 183 -0.76 12.59 -8.89
C ILE A 183 -0.98 13.18 -10.29
N PRO A 184 -1.76 14.27 -10.45
CA PRO A 184 -2.07 14.80 -11.76
C PRO A 184 -0.79 15.10 -12.58
N GLY A 185 -0.65 14.39 -13.70
CA GLY A 185 0.47 14.55 -14.63
C GLY A 185 1.81 13.93 -14.20
N GLN A 186 1.91 13.28 -13.03
CA GLN A 186 3.17 12.70 -12.55
C GLN A 186 2.96 11.35 -11.87
N ALA A 187 3.89 10.43 -12.09
CA ALA A 187 4.06 9.22 -11.29
C ALA A 187 5.40 9.29 -10.54
N ARG A 188 5.39 8.88 -9.27
CA ARG A 188 6.60 8.75 -8.43
C ARG A 188 6.67 7.34 -7.90
N GLN A 189 7.85 6.74 -7.94
CA GLN A 189 7.99 5.31 -7.66
C GLN A 189 9.18 5.05 -6.76
N LEU A 190 8.98 4.15 -5.80
CA LEU A 190 10.01 3.70 -4.87
C LEU A 190 10.01 2.17 -4.82
N ARG A 191 11.19 1.59 -4.73
CA ARG A 191 11.47 0.18 -4.51
C ARG A 191 12.33 0.08 -3.27
N ARG A 192 11.89 -0.69 -2.27
CA ARG A 192 12.72 -1.05 -1.12
C ARG A 192 12.85 -2.55 -1.07
N ALA A 193 14.08 -3.03 -0.85
CA ALA A 193 14.30 -4.42 -0.48
C ALA A 193 13.75 -4.67 0.94
N CYS A 194 14.08 -5.80 1.54
CA CYS A 194 13.68 -6.11 2.92
C CYS A 194 14.68 -5.65 3.99
N ASP A 195 15.72 -4.90 3.62
CA ASP A 195 16.59 -4.27 4.61
C ASP A 195 15.80 -3.27 5.48
N ASP A 196 16.02 -3.29 6.79
CA ASP A 196 15.24 -2.50 7.73
C ASP A 196 15.40 -0.99 7.56
N ALA A 197 16.60 -0.51 7.20
CA ALA A 197 16.83 0.90 6.95
C ALA A 197 16.22 1.33 5.62
N GLU A 198 16.26 0.47 4.60
CA GLU A 198 15.53 0.72 3.34
C GLU A 198 14.03 0.81 3.59
N VAL A 199 13.42 -0.18 4.23
CA VAL A 199 11.97 -0.18 4.55
C VAL A 199 11.63 1.00 5.46
N GLY A 200 12.50 1.30 6.43
CA GLY A 200 12.35 2.40 7.38
C GLY A 200 12.23 3.76 6.72
N SER A 201 12.96 3.98 5.62
CA SER A 201 12.92 5.22 4.85
C SER A 201 11.55 5.54 4.24
N ILE A 202 10.68 4.53 4.11
CA ILE A 202 9.32 4.65 3.57
C ILE A 202 8.24 4.23 4.59
N ALA A 203 8.62 3.99 5.86
CA ALA A 203 7.74 3.44 6.88
C ALA A 203 6.41 4.21 7.01
N ARG A 204 6.46 5.55 6.96
CA ARG A 204 5.25 6.40 7.01
C ARG A 204 4.29 6.13 5.87
N ILE A 205 4.81 5.93 4.65
CA ILE A 205 4.00 5.60 3.47
C ILE A 205 3.36 4.22 3.63
N LEU A 206 4.13 3.24 4.10
CA LEU A 206 3.64 1.88 4.31
C LEU A 206 2.57 1.81 5.41
N THR A 207 2.77 2.49 6.55
CA THR A 207 1.77 2.61 7.61
C THR A 207 0.50 3.28 7.08
N THR A 208 0.62 4.34 6.28
CA THR A 208 -0.53 5.02 5.67
C THR A 208 -1.30 4.08 4.74
N ALA A 209 -0.60 3.31 3.91
CA ALA A 209 -1.21 2.40 2.96
C ALA A 209 -1.90 1.20 3.63
N LEU A 210 -1.22 0.55 4.59
CA LEU A 210 -1.70 -0.69 5.21
C LEU A 210 -2.61 -0.46 6.41
N GLY A 211 -2.48 0.66 7.13
CA GLY A 211 -3.30 0.94 8.32
C GLY A 211 -4.80 0.70 8.09
N PRO A 212 -5.39 1.22 7.00
CA PRO A 212 -6.81 1.02 6.72
C PRO A 212 -7.22 -0.40 6.30
N THR A 213 -6.28 -1.30 6.02
CA THR A 213 -6.58 -2.69 5.61
C THR A 213 -6.56 -3.66 6.79
N ILE A 214 -5.75 -3.38 7.81
CA ILE A 214 -5.56 -4.29 8.94
C ILE A 214 -6.85 -4.46 9.74
N GLY A 215 -7.19 -5.69 10.08
CA GLY A 215 -8.38 -6.05 10.84
C GLY A 215 -9.66 -6.13 10.01
N ARG A 216 -9.60 -5.88 8.69
CA ARG A 216 -10.77 -6.02 7.80
C ARG A 216 -10.95 -7.44 7.28
N ASP A 217 -9.85 -8.13 6.98
CA ASP A 217 -9.87 -9.53 6.58
C ASP A 217 -8.69 -10.27 7.20
N PRO A 218 -8.92 -11.25 8.09
CA PRO A 218 -7.86 -11.95 8.79
C PRO A 218 -6.93 -12.77 7.86
N ARG A 219 -7.34 -13.09 6.63
CA ARG A 219 -6.46 -13.71 5.62
C ARG A 219 -5.46 -12.69 5.05
N PHE A 220 -5.92 -11.45 4.87
CA PHE A 220 -5.04 -10.35 4.48
C PHE A 220 -4.05 -10.05 5.62
N ASP A 221 -4.55 -10.00 6.86
CA ASP A 221 -3.73 -9.78 8.05
C ASP A 221 -2.66 -10.85 8.24
N ALA A 222 -2.91 -12.10 7.83
CA ALA A 222 -1.93 -13.19 7.89
C ALA A 222 -0.67 -12.94 7.03
N ILE A 223 -0.72 -12.06 6.03
CA ILE A 223 0.46 -11.64 5.25
C ILE A 223 1.31 -10.63 6.05
N PHE A 224 0.68 -9.91 6.98
CA PHE A 224 1.29 -8.85 7.77
C PHE A 224 1.17 -9.18 9.26
N PRO A 225 2.00 -10.07 9.80
CA PRO A 225 1.88 -10.54 11.19
C PRO A 225 2.05 -9.42 12.23
N ARG A 226 2.68 -8.30 11.87
CA ARG A 226 2.79 -7.08 12.70
C ARG A 226 1.85 -5.96 12.25
N GLY A 227 0.87 -6.28 11.40
CA GLY A 227 -0.03 -5.31 10.79
C GLY A 227 0.71 -4.20 10.05
N ALA A 228 0.34 -2.96 10.34
CA ALA A 228 0.92 -1.75 9.76
C ALA A 228 2.01 -1.10 10.64
N ASP A 229 2.58 -1.85 11.60
CA ASP A 229 3.66 -1.38 12.47
C ASP A 229 5.03 -1.51 11.79
N PHE A 230 5.61 -0.37 11.43
CA PHE A 230 6.95 -0.23 10.87
C PHE A 230 7.90 0.51 11.81
N SER A 231 7.58 0.62 13.11
CA SER A 231 8.37 1.37 14.10
C SER A 231 9.82 0.88 14.21
N ARG A 232 10.03 -0.44 14.18
CA ARG A 232 11.38 -1.04 14.18
C ARG A 232 12.21 -0.57 12.98
N GLN A 233 11.62 -0.61 11.78
CA GLN A 233 12.28 -0.20 10.55
C GLN A 233 12.53 1.31 10.54
N ALA A 234 11.56 2.12 10.95
CA ALA A 234 11.73 3.55 11.11
C ALA A 234 12.89 3.88 12.07
N GLY A 235 13.01 3.14 13.18
CA GLY A 235 14.13 3.23 14.10
C GLY A 235 15.47 2.85 13.46
N ALA A 236 15.52 1.79 12.66
CA ALA A 236 16.73 1.38 11.94
C ALA A 236 17.20 2.44 10.93
N TYR A 237 16.28 3.05 10.18
CA TYR A 237 16.60 4.15 9.29
C TYR A 237 17.08 5.39 10.05
N ALA A 238 16.43 5.74 11.16
CA ALA A 238 16.88 6.84 12.01
C ALA A 238 18.30 6.60 12.56
N ALA A 239 18.59 5.37 13.01
CA ALA A 239 19.91 4.98 13.50
C ALA A 239 20.99 5.07 12.39
N LEU A 240 20.67 4.62 11.17
CA LEU A 240 21.56 4.75 10.01
C LEU A 240 21.97 6.21 9.78
N ILE A 241 21.00 7.13 9.77
CA ILE A 241 21.28 8.56 9.55
C ILE A 241 22.09 9.14 10.72
N GLN A 242 21.75 8.77 11.95
CA GLN A 242 22.48 9.22 13.14
C GLN A 242 23.93 8.74 13.18
N SER A 243 24.22 7.55 12.65
CA SER A 243 25.59 7.00 12.56
C SER A 243 26.38 7.54 11.36
N GLY A 244 25.84 8.51 10.60
CA GLY A 244 26.48 9.06 9.40
C GLY A 244 26.35 8.19 8.15
N GLY A 245 25.57 7.11 8.22
CA GLY A 245 25.21 6.31 7.06
C GLY A 245 24.16 7.01 6.19
N ARG A 246 23.93 6.46 5.00
CA ARG A 246 22.98 7.03 4.04
C ARG A 246 22.42 6.00 3.08
N LEU A 247 21.29 6.34 2.46
CA LEU A 247 20.80 5.65 1.28
C LEU A 247 21.42 6.30 0.04
N ILE A 248 22.03 5.48 -0.82
CA ILE A 248 22.56 5.93 -2.11
C ILE A 248 21.72 5.34 -3.26
N PRO A 249 21.71 5.95 -4.45
CA PRO A 249 21.03 5.37 -5.61
C PRO A 249 21.52 3.95 -5.90
N GLY A 250 20.58 3.04 -6.19
CA GLY A 250 20.92 1.69 -6.62
C GLY A 250 21.60 1.65 -7.99
N GLN A 251 22.40 0.61 -8.24
CA GLN A 251 23.23 0.49 -9.46
C GLN A 251 22.43 0.54 -10.77
N THR A 252 21.16 0.13 -10.74
CA THR A 252 20.25 0.15 -11.90
C THR A 252 19.16 1.22 -11.79
N SER A 253 19.28 2.17 -10.86
CA SER A 253 18.32 3.29 -10.77
C SER A 253 18.69 4.37 -11.77
N PRO A 254 17.81 4.72 -12.73
CA PRO A 254 17.96 5.97 -13.46
C PRO A 254 17.84 7.14 -12.48
N PRO A 255 18.45 8.31 -12.79
CA PRO A 255 18.32 9.51 -11.96
C PRO A 255 16.84 9.86 -11.74
N PRO A 256 16.47 10.47 -10.59
CA PRO A 256 15.08 10.86 -10.31
C PRO A 256 14.50 11.67 -11.47
N ALA A 257 13.27 11.36 -11.89
CA ALA A 257 12.59 12.14 -12.91
C ALA A 257 12.56 13.62 -12.48
N ALA A 258 13.07 14.51 -13.33
CA ALA A 258 13.05 15.93 -13.05
C ALA A 258 11.60 16.36 -12.80
N THR A 259 11.36 17.06 -11.69
CA THR A 259 10.05 17.63 -11.38
C THR A 259 9.63 18.49 -12.57
N LEU A 260 8.61 18.06 -13.31
CA LEU A 260 8.10 18.88 -14.42
C LEU A 260 7.68 20.24 -13.84
N PRO A 261 8.11 21.36 -14.46
CA PRO A 261 7.68 22.68 -14.02
C PRO A 261 6.14 22.74 -14.05
N PRO A 262 5.52 23.47 -13.11
CA PRO A 262 4.07 23.63 -13.11
C PRO A 262 3.62 24.17 -14.48
N PRO A 263 2.44 23.75 -14.97
CA PRO A 263 1.93 24.24 -16.24
C PRO A 263 1.85 25.78 -16.20
N PRO A 264 2.17 26.47 -17.30
CA PRO A 264 2.10 27.92 -17.35
C PRO A 264 0.68 28.36 -17.02
N SER A 265 0.57 29.36 -16.13
CA SER A 265 -0.70 29.98 -15.78
C SER A 265 -1.35 30.51 -17.06
N PRO A 266 -2.67 30.32 -17.28
CA PRO A 266 -3.33 30.85 -18.47
C PRO A 266 -3.09 32.36 -18.54
N ALA A 267 -2.62 32.82 -19.71
CA ALA A 267 -2.41 34.23 -19.97
C ALA A 267 -3.70 35.00 -19.64
N ALA A 268 -3.57 36.07 -18.86
CA ALA A 268 -4.68 36.98 -18.61
C ALA A 268 -5.23 37.46 -19.97
N PRO A 269 -6.55 37.52 -20.15
CA PRO A 269 -7.12 37.99 -21.39
C PRO A 269 -6.62 39.41 -21.69
N GLU A 270 -6.06 39.57 -22.88
CA GLU A 270 -5.60 40.84 -23.43
C GLU A 270 -6.74 41.85 -23.33
N ALA A 271 -6.52 42.92 -22.59
CA ALA A 271 -7.51 43.97 -22.41
C ALA A 271 -7.84 44.57 -23.77
N ALA A 272 -9.11 44.48 -24.17
CA ALA A 272 -9.60 45.10 -25.39
C ALA A 272 -9.22 46.59 -25.42
N PRO A 273 -8.75 47.13 -26.56
CA PRO A 273 -8.42 48.54 -26.67
C PRO A 273 -9.68 49.37 -26.38
N ARG A 274 -9.54 50.35 -25.49
CA ARG A 274 -10.62 51.30 -25.17
C ARG A 274 -10.84 52.27 -26.34
N PRO A 275 -12.09 52.66 -26.62
CA PRO A 275 -12.44 53.65 -27.64
C PRO A 275 -11.93 55.06 -27.29
#